data_AF-A0A1G5XU68-F1
#
_entry.id   AF-A0A1G5XU68-F1
#
_cell.length_a   1.000
_cell.length_b   1.000
_cell.length_c   1.000
_cell.angle_alpha   90.00
_cell.angle_beta   90.00
_cell.angle_gamma   90.00
#
_symmetry.space_group_name_H-M   'P 1'
#
loop_
_entity.id
_entity.type
_entity.pdbx_description
1 polymer ?
#
loop_
_entity_poly.entity_id
_entity_poly.type
_entity_poly.pdbx_seq_one_letter_code
_entity_poly.pdbx_strand_id
1 'polypeptide(L)'
;MKKSHYMFIVIAGVYFLVAMTNLFGILNVGNNIFMALSLSALLLSISDFFYKSLMILENDNIFQCELQVMIKFLEQKEAADVVSPLILIDNYIGNLKMIKGYDPKYVFVNPAEFSKTKRYKFTYLLAIAFFVLGIMVFIFIPFINVDLINEREVASITLFAFAIMMLCMYLDEKNIDIQTTSAEIVGVKYPEVRRAFSDFDSYCFECYRYKKEKE
;
A
#
# COMPACT_ATOMS: atom_id res chain seq x y z
N MET A 1 -8.62 10.31 -7.50
CA MET A 1 -9.57 10.42 -6.35
C MET A 1 -10.81 11.31 -6.60
N LYS A 2 -10.82 12.30 -7.53
CA LYS A 2 -12.00 13.17 -7.76
C LYS A 2 -13.32 12.45 -8.16
N LYS A 3 -13.26 11.33 -8.89
CA LYS A 3 -14.45 10.54 -9.27
C LYS A 3 -15.05 9.73 -8.12
N SER A 4 -14.29 9.46 -7.05
CA SER A 4 -14.75 8.66 -5.90
C SER A 4 -15.68 9.44 -4.96
N HIS A 5 -15.57 10.78 -4.92
CA HIS A 5 -16.39 11.62 -4.03
C HIS A 5 -17.87 11.59 -4.46
N TYR A 6 -18.13 11.58 -5.77
CA TYR A 6 -19.48 11.47 -6.31
C TYR A 6 -20.13 10.11 -6.02
N MET A 7 -19.34 9.03 -5.97
CA MET A 7 -19.86 7.70 -5.62
C MET A 7 -20.35 7.67 -4.17
N PHE A 8 -19.64 8.30 -3.22
CA PHE A 8 -20.09 8.42 -1.84
C PHE A 8 -21.37 9.24 -1.70
N ILE A 9 -21.50 10.33 -2.44
CA ILE A 9 -22.73 11.14 -2.46
C ILE A 9 -23.91 10.34 -3.04
N VAL A 10 -23.69 9.58 -4.11
CA VAL A 10 -24.72 8.71 -4.70
C VAL A 10 -25.14 7.63 -3.70
N ILE A 11 -24.19 6.96 -3.05
CA ILE A 11 -24.49 5.95 -2.02
C ILE A 11 -25.27 6.57 -0.85
N ALA A 12 -24.84 7.74 -0.36
CA ALA A 12 -25.54 8.46 0.70
C ALA A 12 -26.98 8.83 0.30
N GLY A 13 -27.18 9.30 -0.94
CA GLY A 13 -28.51 9.59 -1.48
C GLY A 13 -29.40 8.35 -1.58
N VAL A 14 -28.85 7.22 -2.03
CA VAL A 14 -29.58 5.95 -2.08
C VAL A 14 -29.99 5.50 -0.68
N TYR A 15 -29.08 5.53 0.30
CA TYR A 15 -29.40 5.16 1.68
C TYR A 15 -30.42 6.09 2.35
N PHE A 16 -30.35 7.39 2.05
CA PHE A 16 -31.36 8.35 2.50
C PHE A 16 -32.74 8.01 1.93
N LEU A 17 -32.83 7.70 0.63
CA LEU A 17 -34.08 7.29 0.00
C LEU A 17 -34.61 5.98 0.60
N VAL A 18 -33.75 4.97 0.79
CA VAL A 18 -34.12 3.70 1.45
C VAL A 18 -34.67 3.96 2.85
N ALA A 19 -34.00 4.80 3.65
CA ALA A 19 -34.44 5.15 4.99
C ALA A 19 -35.81 5.86 4.99
N MET A 20 -36.02 6.83 4.08
CA MET A 20 -37.30 7.52 3.94
C MET A 20 -38.40 6.54 3.52
N THR A 21 -38.15 5.67 2.54
CA THR A 21 -39.13 4.67 2.08
C THR A 21 -39.48 3.63 3.16
N ASN A 22 -38.52 3.29 4.03
CA ASN A 22 -38.78 2.44 5.19
C ASN A 22 -39.65 3.15 6.25
N LEU A 23 -39.35 4.43 6.54
CA LEU A 23 -40.18 5.25 7.44
C LEU A 23 -41.63 5.38 6.95
N PHE A 24 -41.85 5.42 5.64
CA PHE A 24 -43.19 5.45 5.05
C PHE A 24 -43.83 4.06 4.87
N GLY A 25 -43.18 2.98 5.36
CA GLY A 25 -43.70 1.61 5.27
C GLY A 25 -43.76 1.04 3.85
N ILE A 26 -43.10 1.68 2.88
CA ILE A 26 -43.04 1.23 1.47
C ILE A 26 -42.01 0.09 1.32
N LEU A 27 -40.94 0.13 2.11
CA LEU A 27 -39.84 -0.82 2.09
C LEU A 27 -39.70 -1.45 3.48
N ASN A 28 -39.87 -2.77 3.57
CA ASN A 28 -39.72 -3.48 4.84
C ASN A 28 -38.23 -3.86 5.01
N VAL A 29 -37.48 -3.08 5.79
CA VAL A 29 -36.08 -3.40 6.09
C VAL A 29 -36.07 -4.44 7.21
N GLY A 30 -35.48 -5.60 6.95
CA GLY A 30 -35.37 -6.67 7.95
C GLY A 30 -34.44 -6.28 9.09
N ASN A 31 -34.49 -7.01 10.21
CA ASN A 31 -33.65 -6.69 11.38
C ASN A 31 -32.13 -6.90 11.10
N ASN A 32 -31.75 -7.46 9.94
CA ASN A 32 -30.39 -7.86 9.57
C ASN A 32 -29.38 -6.71 9.38
N ILE A 33 -29.74 -5.46 9.66
CA ILE A 33 -28.90 -4.27 9.50
C ILE A 33 -27.56 -4.45 10.24
N PHE A 34 -27.58 -4.93 11.49
CA PHE A 34 -26.36 -5.12 12.28
C PHE A 34 -25.43 -6.18 11.70
N MET A 35 -26.00 -7.26 11.14
CA MET A 35 -25.23 -8.29 10.44
C MET A 35 -24.59 -7.74 9.17
N ALA A 36 -25.37 -6.97 8.38
CA ALA A 36 -24.88 -6.31 7.16
C ALA A 36 -23.73 -5.35 7.46
N LEU A 37 -23.86 -4.51 8.49
CA LEU A 37 -22.82 -3.59 8.94
C LEU A 37 -21.56 -4.32 9.38
N SER A 38 -21.70 -5.34 10.22
CA SER A 38 -20.56 -6.06 10.80
C SER A 38 -19.79 -6.84 9.72
N LEU A 39 -20.51 -7.55 8.86
CA LEU A 39 -19.90 -8.34 7.79
C LEU A 39 -19.29 -7.45 6.71
N SER A 40 -19.96 -6.35 6.33
CA SER A 40 -19.37 -5.39 5.40
C SER A 40 -18.12 -4.73 5.98
N ALA A 41 -18.12 -4.35 7.26
CA ALA A 41 -16.95 -3.80 7.94
C ALA A 41 -15.77 -4.79 7.94
N LEU A 42 -16.02 -6.08 8.19
CA LEU A 42 -14.99 -7.12 8.13
C LEU A 42 -14.38 -7.23 6.72
N LEU A 43 -15.22 -7.34 5.69
CA LEU A 43 -14.78 -7.49 4.31
C LEU A 43 -14.02 -6.25 3.80
N LEU A 44 -14.50 -5.05 4.13
CA LEU A 44 -13.82 -3.80 3.82
C LEU A 44 -12.48 -3.69 4.55
N SER A 45 -12.39 -4.14 5.81
CA SER A 45 -11.13 -4.15 6.56
C SER A 45 -10.12 -5.14 5.98
N ILE A 46 -10.56 -6.32 5.53
CA ILE A 46 -9.70 -7.28 4.82
C ILE A 46 -9.19 -6.70 3.50
N SER A 47 -10.06 -6.00 2.76
CA SER A 47 -9.68 -5.31 1.53
C SER A 47 -8.59 -4.27 1.80
N ASP A 48 -8.77 -3.43 2.82
CA ASP A 48 -7.81 -2.40 3.23
C ASP A 48 -6.48 -3.02 3.65
N PHE A 49 -6.50 -4.13 4.40
CA PHE A 49 -5.30 -4.87 4.79
C PHE A 49 -4.47 -5.31 3.58
N PHE A 50 -5.11 -5.90 2.57
CA PHE A 50 -4.42 -6.31 1.34
C PHE A 50 -3.86 -5.11 0.57
N TYR A 51 -4.63 -4.03 0.49
CA TYR A 51 -4.20 -2.81 -0.19
C TYR A 51 -2.99 -2.16 0.51
N LYS A 52 -3.02 -2.01 1.83
CA LYS A 52 -1.90 -1.47 2.62
C LYS A 52 -0.67 -2.37 2.57
N SER A 53 -0.87 -3.68 2.59
CA SER A 53 0.22 -4.65 2.39
C SER A 53 0.91 -4.47 1.03
N LEU A 54 0.15 -4.18 -0.03
CA LEU A 54 0.71 -3.87 -1.35
C LEU A 54 1.51 -2.56 -1.33
N MET A 55 0.99 -1.51 -0.70
CA MET A 55 1.70 -0.23 -0.62
C MET A 55 3.05 -0.38 0.10
N ILE A 56 3.10 -1.15 1.20
CA ILE A 56 4.36 -1.44 1.89
C ILE A 56 5.34 -2.14 0.96
N LEU A 57 4.89 -3.17 0.24
CA LEU A 57 5.75 -3.91 -0.69
C LEU A 57 6.28 -3.02 -1.82
N GLU A 58 5.46 -2.12 -2.34
CA GLU A 58 5.86 -1.18 -3.38
C GLU A 58 6.85 -0.13 -2.86
N ASN A 59 6.56 0.48 -1.70
CA ASN A 59 7.45 1.47 -1.10
C ASN A 59 8.76 0.86 -0.62
N ASP A 60 8.74 -0.36 -0.06
CA ASP A 60 9.95 -1.10 0.26
C ASP A 60 10.76 -1.40 -1.01
N ASN A 61 10.12 -1.83 -2.10
CA ASN A 61 10.80 -2.04 -3.38
C ASN A 61 11.47 -0.76 -3.91
N ILE A 62 10.78 0.39 -3.82
CA ILE A 62 11.32 1.70 -4.21
C ILE A 62 12.54 2.03 -3.34
N PHE A 63 12.39 1.93 -2.03
CA PHE A 63 13.46 2.18 -1.06
C PHE A 63 14.70 1.31 -1.31
N GLN A 64 14.53 -0.01 -1.49
CA GLN A 64 15.63 -0.91 -1.81
C GLN A 64 16.31 -0.54 -3.13
N CYS A 65 15.50 -0.18 -4.14
CA CYS A 65 15.99 0.23 -5.45
C CYS A 65 16.86 1.49 -5.34
N GLU A 66 16.43 2.50 -4.58
CA GLU A 66 17.19 3.73 -4.33
C GLU A 66 18.52 3.45 -3.65
N LEU A 67 18.51 2.67 -2.56
CA LEU A 67 19.73 2.27 -1.86
C LEU A 67 20.70 1.51 -2.76
N GLN A 68 20.20 0.54 -3.52
CA GLN A 68 21.03 -0.32 -4.36
C GLN A 68 21.63 0.42 -5.56
N VAL A 69 20.89 1.35 -6.17
CA VAL A 69 21.43 2.20 -7.24
C VAL A 69 22.58 3.07 -6.70
N MET A 70 22.38 3.70 -5.55
CA MET A 70 23.40 4.53 -4.92
C MET A 70 24.63 3.72 -4.48
N ILE A 71 24.44 2.57 -3.82
CA ILE A 71 25.53 1.69 -3.41
C ILE A 71 26.32 1.22 -4.64
N LYS A 72 25.66 0.74 -5.69
CA LYS A 72 26.35 0.24 -6.90
C LYS A 72 27.11 1.34 -7.62
N PHE A 73 26.56 2.55 -7.68
CA PHE A 73 27.28 3.68 -8.24
C PHE A 73 28.56 3.97 -7.46
N LEU A 74 28.47 4.02 -6.13
CA LEU A 74 29.63 4.28 -5.27
C LEU A 74 30.66 3.15 -5.35
N GLU A 75 30.24 1.88 -5.36
CA GLU A 75 31.13 0.72 -5.55
C GLU A 75 31.85 0.79 -6.92
N GLN A 76 31.19 1.29 -7.97
CA GLN A 76 31.84 1.52 -9.27
C GLN A 76 32.88 2.64 -9.22
N LYS A 77 32.66 3.68 -8.40
CA LYS A 77 33.61 4.77 -8.21
C LYS A 77 34.82 4.33 -7.40
N GLU A 78 34.59 3.56 -6.34
CA GLU A 78 35.64 2.92 -5.53
C GLU A 78 36.51 2.01 -6.40
N ALA A 79 35.91 1.10 -7.17
CA ALA A 79 36.63 0.18 -8.05
C ALA A 79 37.40 0.88 -9.19
N ALA A 80 37.03 2.11 -9.53
CA ALA A 80 37.72 2.94 -10.52
C ALA A 80 38.75 3.91 -9.89
N ASP A 81 39.04 3.76 -8.59
CA ASP A 81 39.94 4.62 -7.80
C ASP A 81 39.58 6.12 -7.89
N VAL A 82 38.29 6.45 -8.10
CA VAL A 82 37.83 7.83 -8.19
C VAL A 82 37.69 8.40 -6.79
N VAL A 83 38.50 9.40 -6.45
CA VAL A 83 38.46 10.07 -5.15
C VAL A 83 37.56 11.29 -5.19
N SER A 84 36.71 11.47 -4.17
CA SER A 84 35.95 12.70 -3.94
C SER A 84 36.42 13.41 -2.67
N PRO A 85 36.61 14.73 -2.68
CA PRO A 85 36.92 15.48 -1.47
C PRO A 85 35.69 15.66 -0.55
N LEU A 86 34.48 15.37 -1.04
CA LEU A 86 33.23 15.59 -0.32
C LEU A 86 32.73 14.35 0.43
N ILE A 87 33.08 13.15 -0.05
CA ILE A 87 32.65 11.90 0.56
C ILE A 87 33.78 10.86 0.56
N LEU A 88 33.91 10.16 1.68
CA LEU A 88 34.73 8.95 1.79
C LEU A 88 33.86 7.77 1.35
N ILE A 89 34.12 7.23 0.16
CA ILE A 89 33.24 6.29 -0.53
C ILE A 89 32.96 5.04 0.32
N ASP A 90 34.01 4.38 0.82
CA ASP A 90 33.90 3.13 1.59
C ASP A 90 33.05 3.30 2.86
N ASN A 91 33.30 4.39 3.60
CA ASN A 91 32.54 4.74 4.79
C ASN A 91 31.09 5.07 4.45
N TYR A 92 30.85 5.74 3.32
CA TYR A 92 29.51 6.09 2.88
C TYR A 92 28.71 4.84 2.49
N ILE A 93 29.32 3.91 1.74
CA ILE A 93 28.73 2.60 1.43
C ILE A 93 28.41 1.83 2.71
N GLY A 94 29.34 1.80 3.67
CA GLY A 94 29.12 1.17 4.98
C GLY A 94 27.89 1.74 5.71
N ASN A 95 27.78 3.07 5.75
CA ASN A 95 26.63 3.74 6.37
C ASN A 95 25.31 3.41 5.66
N LEU A 96 25.29 3.38 4.32
CA LEU A 96 24.11 3.03 3.54
C LEU A 96 23.65 1.59 3.80
N LYS A 97 24.60 0.64 3.90
CA LYS A 97 24.33 -0.77 4.21
C LYS A 97 23.84 -0.99 5.65
N MET A 98 24.03 -0.02 6.55
CA MET A 98 23.52 -0.06 7.93
C MET A 98 22.12 0.57 8.09
N ILE A 99 21.56 1.19 7.03
CA ILE A 99 20.22 1.79 7.11
C ILE A 99 19.18 0.70 7.40
N LYS A 100 18.30 0.96 8.37
CA LYS A 100 17.23 0.05 8.77
C LYS A 100 16.39 -0.33 7.55
N GLY A 101 16.23 -1.64 7.35
CA GLY A 101 15.45 -2.18 6.25
C GLY A 101 16.28 -2.54 5.02
N TYR A 102 17.56 -2.14 4.91
CA TYR A 102 18.41 -2.56 3.79
C TYR A 102 18.48 -4.10 3.68
N ASP A 103 18.21 -4.63 2.48
CA ASP A 103 18.37 -6.05 2.17
C ASP A 103 19.54 -6.27 1.18
N PRO A 104 20.64 -6.91 1.61
CA PRO A 104 21.76 -7.19 0.73
C PRO A 104 21.43 -8.22 -0.37
N LYS A 105 20.36 -9.01 -0.19
CA LYS A 105 19.90 -10.02 -1.16
C LYS A 105 18.83 -9.50 -2.10
N TYR A 106 18.47 -8.21 -2.01
CA TYR A 106 17.45 -7.61 -2.86
C TYR A 106 17.81 -7.76 -4.34
N VAL A 107 16.88 -8.33 -5.10
CA VAL A 107 16.95 -8.40 -6.55
C VAL A 107 16.24 -7.18 -7.11
N PHE A 108 16.97 -6.38 -7.88
CA PHE A 108 16.43 -5.16 -8.48
C PHE A 108 15.18 -5.44 -9.29
N VAL A 109 14.05 -4.84 -8.89
CA VAL A 109 12.82 -4.79 -9.67
C VAL A 109 12.46 -3.34 -9.90
N ASN A 110 12.38 -2.93 -11.16
CA ASN A 110 12.00 -1.56 -11.50
C ASN A 110 10.61 -1.25 -10.90
N PRO A 111 10.42 -0.14 -10.19
CA PRO A 111 9.11 0.23 -9.62
C PRO A 111 7.98 0.20 -10.66
N ALA A 112 8.26 0.60 -11.90
CA ALA A 112 7.28 0.57 -13.00
C ALA A 112 6.88 -0.87 -13.44
N GLU A 113 7.65 -1.87 -13.06
CA GLU A 113 7.43 -3.29 -13.37
C GLU A 113 6.92 -4.08 -12.17
N PHE A 114 7.15 -3.59 -10.96
CA PHE A 114 6.71 -4.24 -9.73
C PHE A 114 5.19 -4.52 -9.74
N SER A 115 4.40 -3.54 -10.21
CA SER A 115 2.95 -3.65 -10.38
C SER A 115 2.50 -4.72 -11.40
N LYS A 116 3.41 -5.17 -12.27
CA LYS A 116 3.12 -6.20 -13.28
C LYS A 116 3.32 -7.62 -12.75
N THR A 117 4.01 -7.78 -11.62
CA THR A 117 4.31 -9.08 -11.01
C THR A 117 3.02 -9.83 -10.67
N LYS A 118 3.05 -11.17 -10.80
CA LYS A 118 1.89 -12.03 -10.53
C LYS A 118 1.37 -11.84 -9.10
N ARG A 119 2.29 -11.73 -8.13
CA ARG A 119 1.96 -11.53 -6.71
C ARG A 119 1.20 -10.22 -6.50
N TYR A 120 1.70 -9.12 -7.06
CA TYR A 120 1.04 -7.81 -6.96
C TYR A 120 -0.39 -7.86 -7.52
N LYS A 121 -0.54 -8.37 -8.76
CA LYS A 121 -1.85 -8.48 -9.42
C LYS A 121 -2.84 -9.33 -8.63
N PHE A 122 -2.38 -10.46 -8.09
CA PHE A 122 -3.24 -11.36 -7.32
C PHE A 122 -3.72 -10.72 -6.02
N THR A 123 -2.82 -10.11 -5.24
CA THR A 123 -3.20 -9.42 -4.00
C THR A 123 -4.10 -8.22 -4.28
N TYR A 124 -3.87 -7.49 -5.37
CA TYR A 124 -4.71 -6.37 -5.78
C TYR A 124 -6.12 -6.83 -6.17
N LEU A 125 -6.23 -7.96 -6.89
CA LEU A 125 -7.51 -8.56 -7.22
C LEU A 125 -8.27 -8.97 -5.96
N LEU A 126 -7.60 -9.57 -4.97
CA LEU A 126 -8.20 -9.90 -3.67
C LEU A 126 -8.72 -8.64 -2.98
N ALA A 127 -7.92 -7.57 -2.92
CA ALA A 127 -8.36 -6.31 -2.33
C ALA A 127 -9.65 -5.81 -2.97
N ILE A 128 -9.73 -5.78 -4.32
CA ILE A 128 -10.94 -5.38 -5.04
C ILE A 128 -12.11 -6.34 -4.76
N ALA A 129 -11.87 -7.64 -4.80
CA ALA A 129 -12.92 -8.64 -4.60
C ALA A 129 -13.60 -8.47 -3.23
N PHE A 130 -12.80 -8.33 -2.16
CA PHE A 130 -13.30 -8.08 -0.82
C PHE A 130 -14.01 -6.73 -0.69
N PHE A 131 -13.53 -5.69 -1.37
CA PHE A 131 -14.18 -4.38 -1.41
C PHE A 131 -15.59 -4.45 -2.02
N VAL A 132 -15.68 -5.04 -3.20
CA VAL A 132 -16.96 -5.20 -3.92
C VAL A 132 -17.90 -6.09 -3.12
N LEU A 133 -17.41 -7.20 -2.57
CA LEU A 133 -18.22 -8.08 -1.74
C LEU A 133 -18.73 -7.36 -0.48
N GLY A 134 -17.91 -6.55 0.16
CA GLY A 134 -18.30 -5.73 1.31
C GLY A 134 -19.44 -4.76 0.98
N ILE A 135 -19.37 -4.08 -0.16
CA ILE A 135 -20.46 -3.21 -0.65
C ILE A 135 -21.73 -4.01 -0.95
N MET A 136 -21.61 -5.15 -1.63
CA MET A 136 -22.75 -6.01 -1.96
C MET A 136 -23.43 -6.53 -0.69
N VAL A 137 -22.66 -7.00 0.29
CA VAL A 137 -23.16 -7.43 1.60
C VAL A 137 -23.93 -6.31 2.29
N PHE A 138 -23.39 -5.09 2.28
CA PHE A 138 -24.02 -3.94 2.90
C PHE A 138 -25.37 -3.59 2.24
N ILE A 139 -25.46 -3.71 0.91
CA ILE A 139 -26.68 -3.40 0.15
C ILE A 139 -27.72 -4.51 0.29
N PHE A 140 -27.35 -5.78 0.11
CA PHE A 140 -28.33 -6.87 -0.05
C PHE A 140 -28.82 -7.47 1.27
N ILE A 141 -27.95 -7.65 2.27
CA ILE A 141 -28.30 -8.35 3.52
C ILE A 141 -29.48 -7.69 4.29
N PRO A 142 -29.60 -6.36 4.36
CA PRO A 142 -30.74 -5.72 5.04
C PRO A 142 -32.12 -6.07 4.45
N PHE A 143 -32.18 -6.48 3.17
CA PHE A 143 -33.43 -6.81 2.47
C PHE A 143 -33.74 -8.31 2.47
N ILE A 144 -32.93 -9.15 3.11
CA ILE A 144 -33.21 -10.57 3.25
C ILE A 144 -34.34 -10.73 4.27
N ASN A 145 -35.46 -11.31 3.83
CA ASN A 145 -36.68 -11.54 4.64
C ASN A 145 -36.55 -12.66 5.69
N VAL A 146 -35.33 -13.14 5.97
CA VAL A 146 -35.03 -14.15 6.98
C VAL A 146 -34.25 -13.45 8.08
N ASP A 147 -34.65 -13.58 9.35
CA ASP A 147 -33.84 -13.10 10.46
C ASP A 147 -32.55 -13.93 10.55
N LEU A 148 -31.44 -13.32 10.12
CA LEU A 148 -30.08 -13.88 10.16
C LEU A 148 -29.36 -13.45 11.45
N ILE A 149 -30.05 -12.81 12.39
CA ILE A 149 -29.43 -12.26 13.59
C ILE A 149 -29.14 -13.39 14.58
N ASN A 150 -27.86 -13.72 14.67
CA ASN A 150 -27.29 -14.36 15.84
C ASN A 150 -26.36 -13.35 16.51
N GLU A 151 -26.77 -12.75 17.62
CA GLU A 151 -26.03 -11.67 18.30
C GLU A 151 -24.57 -12.05 18.59
N ARG A 152 -24.32 -13.33 18.90
CA ARG A 152 -22.98 -13.86 19.14
C ARG A 152 -22.11 -13.84 17.88
N GLU A 153 -22.69 -14.16 16.73
CA GLU A 153 -21.98 -14.13 15.44
C GLU A 153 -21.69 -12.70 15.02
N VAL A 154 -22.67 -11.80 15.12
CA VAL A 154 -22.51 -10.37 14.84
C VAL A 154 -21.38 -9.77 15.69
N ALA A 155 -21.37 -10.06 16.99
CA ALA A 155 -20.31 -9.61 17.90
C ALA A 155 -18.93 -10.16 17.50
N SER A 156 -18.86 -11.46 17.15
CA SER A 156 -17.61 -12.10 16.74
C SER A 156 -17.06 -11.50 15.44
N ILE A 157 -17.91 -11.33 14.42
CA ILE A 157 -17.55 -10.71 13.13
C ILE A 157 -17.04 -9.28 13.36
N THR A 158 -17.71 -8.53 14.23
CA THR A 158 -17.32 -7.16 14.58
C THR A 158 -15.94 -7.13 15.24
N LEU A 159 -15.66 -8.03 16.19
CA LEU A 159 -14.35 -8.13 16.84
C LEU A 159 -13.25 -8.49 15.84
N PHE A 160 -13.52 -9.39 14.89
CA PHE A 160 -12.56 -9.68 13.82
C PHE A 160 -12.32 -8.46 12.92
N ALA A 161 -13.36 -7.70 12.58
CA ALA A 161 -13.22 -6.47 11.80
C ALA A 161 -12.28 -5.49 12.52
N PHE A 162 -12.50 -5.24 13.81
CA PHE A 162 -11.63 -4.38 14.61
C PHE A 162 -10.19 -4.89 14.71
N ALA A 163 -9.99 -6.20 14.90
CA ALA A 163 -8.65 -6.78 14.93
C ALA A 163 -7.89 -6.51 13.62
N ILE A 164 -8.55 -6.65 12.47
CA ILE A 164 -7.95 -6.37 11.16
C ILE A 164 -7.71 -4.87 10.98
N MET A 165 -8.62 -4.00 11.41
CA MET A 165 -8.39 -2.55 11.38
C MET A 165 -7.15 -2.14 12.21
N MET A 166 -6.94 -2.75 13.37
CA MET A 166 -5.72 -2.51 14.17
C MET A 166 -4.46 -2.97 13.43
N LEU A 167 -4.52 -4.10 12.72
CA LEU A 167 -3.42 -4.52 11.84
C LEU A 167 -3.19 -3.51 10.70
N CYS A 168 -4.25 -2.98 10.10
CA CYS A 168 -4.15 -1.94 9.07
C CYS A 168 -3.46 -0.68 9.60
N MET A 169 -3.75 -0.24 10.82
CA MET A 169 -3.08 0.90 11.46
C MET A 169 -1.58 0.64 11.63
N TYR A 170 -1.21 -0.56 12.11
CA TYR A 170 0.20 -0.97 12.19
C TYR A 170 0.90 -0.96 10.81
N LEU A 171 0.20 -1.40 9.76
CA LEU A 171 0.73 -1.34 8.40
C LEU A 171 0.91 0.11 7.92
N ASP A 172 0.01 1.03 8.26
CA ASP A 172 0.17 2.45 7.93
C ASP A 172 1.41 3.06 8.61
N GLU A 173 1.60 2.80 9.91
CA GLU A 173 2.79 3.24 10.64
C GLU A 173 4.07 2.69 10.01
N LYS A 174 4.10 1.38 9.72
CA LYS A 174 5.24 0.76 9.04
C LYS A 174 5.50 1.38 7.66
N ASN A 175 4.45 1.71 6.92
CA ASN A 175 4.58 2.34 5.61
C ASN A 175 5.13 3.76 5.71
N ILE A 176 4.70 4.52 6.72
CA ILE A 176 5.22 5.87 7.01
C ILE A 176 6.71 5.80 7.36
N ASP A 177 7.14 4.83 8.16
CA ASP A 177 8.56 4.64 8.49
C ASP A 177 9.42 4.42 7.23
N ILE A 178 8.96 3.57 6.31
CA ILE A 178 9.65 3.31 5.04
C ILE A 178 9.72 4.58 4.20
N GLN A 179 8.60 5.28 4.03
CA GLN A 179 8.54 6.50 3.23
C GLN A 179 9.40 7.63 3.81
N THR A 180 9.42 7.77 5.13
CA THR A 180 10.24 8.79 5.81
C THR A 180 11.72 8.50 5.59
N THR A 181 12.13 7.24 5.72
CA THR A 181 13.52 6.82 5.51
C THR A 181 13.94 6.97 4.04
N SER A 182 13.07 6.59 3.09
CA SER A 182 13.30 6.80 1.65
C SER A 182 13.41 8.30 1.32
N ALA A 183 12.54 9.14 1.90
CA ALA A 183 12.59 10.59 1.71
C ALA A 183 13.89 11.19 2.26
N GLU A 184 14.44 10.67 3.37
CA GLU A 184 15.75 11.09 3.87
C GLU A 184 16.89 10.70 2.90
N ILE A 185 16.84 9.49 2.35
CA ILE A 185 17.83 9.04 1.36
C ILE A 185 17.79 9.93 0.11
N VAL A 186 16.61 10.13 -0.47
CA VAL A 186 16.46 10.94 -1.69
C VAL A 186 16.68 12.42 -1.41
N GLY A 187 16.25 12.91 -0.26
CA GLY A 187 16.30 14.33 0.11
C GLY A 187 17.67 14.80 0.62
N VAL A 188 18.46 13.91 1.20
CA VAL A 188 19.74 14.25 1.84
C VAL A 188 20.90 13.51 1.16
N LYS A 189 20.84 12.17 1.11
CA LYS A 189 21.96 11.33 0.65
C LYS A 189 22.20 11.42 -0.85
N TYR A 190 21.15 11.46 -1.66
CA TYR A 190 21.25 11.63 -3.11
C TYR A 190 21.92 12.95 -3.50
N PRO A 191 21.51 14.12 -2.95
CA PRO A 191 22.20 15.39 -3.19
C PRO A 191 23.67 15.40 -2.77
N GLU A 192 24.04 14.72 -1.67
CA GLU A 192 25.44 14.58 -1.25
C GLU A 192 26.27 13.86 -2.33
N VAL A 193 25.79 12.71 -2.81
CA VAL A 193 26.45 11.94 -3.88
C VAL A 193 26.47 12.72 -5.20
N ARG A 194 25.38 13.42 -5.54
CA ARG A 194 25.28 14.26 -6.75
C ARG A 194 26.29 15.41 -6.76
N ARG A 195 26.53 16.04 -5.59
CA ARG A 195 27.54 17.08 -5.45
C ARG A 195 28.96 16.53 -5.56
N ALA A 196 29.17 15.30 -5.10
CA ALA A 196 30.44 14.60 -5.20
C ALA A 196 30.74 14.09 -6.61
N PHE A 197 29.72 13.68 -7.37
CA PHE A 197 29.85 13.08 -8.69
C PHE A 197 28.78 13.57 -9.67
N SER A 198 29.21 14.31 -10.70
CA SER A 198 28.32 14.92 -11.68
C SER A 198 27.59 13.92 -12.59
N ASP A 199 28.09 12.69 -12.71
CA ASP A 199 27.51 11.63 -13.56
C ASP A 199 26.46 10.77 -12.83
N PHE A 200 26.22 11.02 -11.54
CA PHE A 200 25.25 10.27 -10.75
C PHE A 200 23.83 10.35 -11.32
N ASP A 201 23.37 11.52 -11.75
CA ASP A 201 22.02 11.69 -12.33
C ASP A 201 21.84 10.84 -13.60
N SER A 202 22.86 10.81 -14.46
CA SER A 202 22.87 10.01 -15.69
C SER A 202 22.81 8.53 -15.36
N TYR A 203 23.60 8.07 -14.38
CA TYR A 203 23.59 6.69 -13.93
C TYR A 203 22.23 6.25 -13.37
N CYS A 204 21.62 7.08 -12.52
CA CYS A 204 20.27 6.84 -12.01
C CYS A 204 19.27 6.73 -13.16
N PHE A 205 19.29 7.68 -14.10
CA PHE A 205 18.39 7.67 -15.25
C PHE A 205 18.52 6.39 -16.09
N GLU A 206 19.74 5.92 -16.34
CA GLU A 206 19.98 4.66 -17.04
C GLU A 206 19.42 3.45 -16.29
N CYS A 207 19.65 3.38 -14.97
CA CYS A 207 19.13 2.31 -14.12
C CYS A 207 17.59 2.23 -14.14
N TYR A 208 16.92 3.38 -14.11
CA TYR A 208 15.46 3.45 -14.12
C TYR A 208 14.84 3.27 -15.52
N ARG A 209 15.57 3.56 -16.60
CA ARG A 209 15.07 3.48 -17.99
C ARG A 209 15.35 2.15 -18.68
N TYR A 210 16.53 1.55 -18.49
CA TYR A 210 17.04 0.47 -19.36
C TYR A 210 16.99 -0.94 -18.76
N LYS A 211 16.70 -1.13 -17.46
CA LYS A 211 16.47 -2.47 -16.89
C LYS A 211 15.07 -3.02 -17.22
N LYS A 212 14.67 -2.90 -18.48
CA LYS A 212 13.48 -3.47 -19.09
C LYS A 212 13.80 -4.64 -20.04
N GLU A 213 15.08 -5.01 -20.19
CA GLU A 213 15.54 -5.82 -21.34
C GLU A 213 16.44 -7.03 -21.01
N LYS A 214 16.39 -7.59 -19.79
CA LYS A 214 17.00 -8.91 -19.55
C LYS A 214 16.13 -9.77 -18.63
N GLU A 215 15.09 -10.34 -19.23
CA GLU A 215 14.65 -11.71 -18.94
C GLU A 215 15.23 -12.65 -20.00
#